data_AF-A0A0Q7FYP9-F1
#
_entry.id   AF-A0A0Q7FYP9-F1
#
_cell.length_a   1.000
_cell.length_b   1.000
_cell.length_c   1.000
_cell.angle_alpha   90.00
_cell.angle_beta   90.00
_cell.angle_gamma   90.00
#
_symmetry.space_group_name_H-M   'P 1'
#
loop_
_entity.id
_entity.type
_entity.pdbx_description
1 polymer ?
#
loop_
_entity_poly.entity_id
_entity_poly.type
_entity_poly.pdbx_seq_one_letter_code
_entity_poly.pdbx_strand_id
1 'polypeptide(L)'
;MLKFWPRRKGAAAGKPAQPAAAAKPPAIPLRLIGAAMGEHAQEAAVKAEMSAWMKASGQGKLDASPEFWRTLAQATSATRELAASVGAHGGLAQPSEAALPKLQLIALLPAEWKGPWRDAAGRWLQHQLVSAGWPLERIERNARRNQHPTQVLTALKHSTEPCLAVLLACGAQADEGAAALLLADSEQAALLGPGPYPLLQSVAEGRADPAPHTPAPGCALLRTLAQQAIKPLPVAVPMAATAADALHLDQAPAAQPLHAASQA
;
A
#
# COMPACT_ATOMS: atom_id res chain seq x y z
N MET A 1 -7.99 33.43 56.18
CA MET A 1 -7.79 34.57 55.27
C MET A 1 -7.92 34.08 53.83
N LEU A 2 -9.08 34.29 53.21
CA LEU A 2 -9.36 33.92 51.80
C LEU A 2 -9.15 35.17 50.92
N LYS A 3 -8.20 35.08 49.98
CA LYS A 3 -7.96 36.14 48.99
C LYS A 3 -9.00 36.06 47.88
N PHE A 4 -9.83 37.10 47.78
CA PHE A 4 -10.78 37.33 46.69
C PHE A 4 -10.03 37.62 45.38
N TRP A 5 -10.41 36.93 44.30
CA TRP A 5 -9.99 37.22 42.93
C TRP A 5 -11.15 37.89 42.17
N PRO A 6 -10.94 39.01 41.46
CA PRO A 6 -12.01 39.69 40.75
C PRO A 6 -12.31 38.99 39.41
N ARG A 7 -13.59 38.64 39.20
CA ARG A 7 -14.12 38.21 37.90
C ARG A 7 -13.98 39.35 36.89
N ARG A 8 -13.12 39.20 35.88
CA ARG A 8 -13.13 40.05 34.68
C ARG A 8 -14.33 39.68 33.80
N LYS A 9 -15.18 40.65 33.49
CA LYS A 9 -16.23 40.55 32.46
C LYS A 9 -15.54 40.33 31.11
N GLY A 10 -15.88 39.21 30.45
CA GLY A 10 -15.35 38.84 29.15
C GLY A 10 -15.76 39.85 28.08
N ALA A 11 -14.77 40.41 27.39
CA ALA A 11 -14.97 41.10 26.12
C ALA A 11 -15.39 40.05 25.08
N ALA A 12 -16.41 40.40 24.27
CA ALA A 12 -16.88 39.58 23.16
C ALA A 12 -15.73 39.33 22.18
N ALA A 13 -15.17 38.13 22.17
CA ALA A 13 -14.17 37.71 21.21
C ALA A 13 -14.81 37.66 19.81
N GLY A 14 -14.37 38.54 18.92
CA GLY A 14 -14.75 38.51 17.51
C GLY A 14 -14.45 37.13 16.93
N LYS A 15 -15.44 36.56 16.23
CA LYS A 15 -15.34 35.25 15.58
C LYS A 15 -14.18 35.30 14.58
N PRO A 16 -13.09 34.53 14.78
CA PRO A 16 -11.96 34.55 13.84
C PRO A 16 -12.48 34.14 12.46
N ALA A 17 -12.09 34.90 11.44
CA ALA A 17 -12.46 34.63 10.06
C ALA A 17 -12.01 33.21 9.69
N GLN A 18 -12.97 32.36 9.34
CA GLN A 18 -12.71 30.99 8.95
C GLN A 18 -11.91 31.02 7.64
N PRO A 19 -10.67 30.47 7.61
CA PRO A 19 -9.86 30.49 6.40
C PRO A 19 -10.62 29.78 5.28
N ALA A 20 -10.59 30.38 4.09
CA ALA A 20 -11.22 29.86 2.89
C ALA A 20 -10.82 28.38 2.71
N ALA A 21 -11.80 27.50 2.59
CA ALA A 21 -11.58 26.07 2.44
C ALA A 21 -10.70 25.83 1.20
N ALA A 22 -9.44 25.44 1.43
CA ALA A 22 -8.55 25.04 0.35
C ALA A 22 -9.20 23.90 -0.44
N ALA A 23 -9.20 24.01 -1.76
CA ALA A 23 -9.76 22.99 -2.64
C ALA A 23 -9.11 21.63 -2.34
N LYS A 24 -9.93 20.62 -2.01
CA LYS A 24 -9.45 19.28 -1.71
C LYS A 24 -8.73 18.73 -2.96
N PRO A 25 -7.47 18.28 -2.87
CA PRO A 25 -6.77 17.71 -4.01
C PRO A 25 -7.55 16.50 -4.57
N PRO A 26 -7.53 16.29 -5.89
CA PRO A 26 -8.25 15.18 -6.51
C PRO A 26 -7.71 13.84 -6.00
N ALA A 27 -8.61 12.90 -5.72
CA ALA A 27 -8.23 11.55 -5.30
C ALA A 27 -7.55 10.81 -6.45
N ILE A 28 -6.45 10.09 -6.15
CA ILE A 28 -5.77 9.25 -7.13
C ILE A 28 -6.58 7.94 -7.24
N PRO A 29 -7.03 7.55 -8.45
CA PRO A 29 -7.78 6.31 -8.62
C PRO A 29 -6.89 5.10 -8.31
N LEU A 30 -7.42 4.15 -7.53
CA LEU A 30 -6.78 2.85 -7.33
C LEU A 30 -6.94 2.02 -8.61
N ARG A 31 -5.87 1.34 -8.99
CA ARG A 31 -5.85 0.44 -10.15
C ARG A 31 -5.17 -0.87 -9.78
N LEU A 32 -5.83 -2.00 -10.05
CA LEU A 32 -5.21 -3.31 -9.91
C LEU A 32 -4.26 -3.55 -11.09
N ILE A 33 -2.96 -3.70 -10.80
CA ILE A 33 -1.92 -3.90 -11.82
C ILE A 33 -1.39 -5.33 -11.88
N GLY A 34 -1.78 -6.17 -10.92
CA GLY A 34 -1.36 -7.57 -10.82
C GLY A 34 -2.09 -8.27 -9.68
N ALA A 35 -2.24 -9.58 -9.80
CA ALA A 35 -2.79 -10.44 -8.76
C ALA A 35 -2.08 -11.79 -8.82
N ALA A 36 -1.78 -12.33 -7.66
CA ALA A 36 -1.18 -13.65 -7.50
C ALA A 36 -1.96 -14.40 -6.42
N MET A 37 -1.99 -15.73 -6.53
CA MET A 37 -2.47 -16.57 -5.45
C MET A 37 -1.33 -17.49 -5.01
N GLY A 38 -1.18 -17.63 -3.70
CA GLY A 38 -0.16 -18.52 -3.15
C GLY A 38 -0.40 -19.93 -3.63
N GLU A 39 0.56 -20.49 -4.36
CA GLU A 39 0.54 -21.90 -4.69
C GLU A 39 0.93 -22.72 -3.46
N HIS A 40 0.76 -24.04 -3.53
CA HIS A 40 1.32 -24.97 -2.54
C HIS A 40 2.85 -24.96 -2.63
N ALA A 41 3.46 -23.88 -2.14
CA ALA A 41 4.89 -23.78 -1.97
C ALA A 41 5.36 -24.85 -0.98
N GLN A 42 6.58 -25.34 -1.18
CA GLN A 42 7.19 -26.33 -0.30
C GLN A 42 7.44 -25.69 1.07
N GLU A 43 6.56 -25.98 2.03
CA GLU A 43 6.60 -25.46 3.41
C GLU A 43 8.00 -25.62 4.03
N ALA A 44 8.62 -26.78 3.85
CA ALA A 44 9.94 -27.09 4.36
C ALA A 44 11.03 -26.16 3.79
N ALA A 45 10.96 -25.82 2.50
CA ALA A 45 11.91 -24.93 1.85
C ALA A 45 11.78 -23.50 2.40
N VAL A 46 10.56 -22.97 2.48
CA VAL A 46 10.30 -21.62 3.04
C VAL A 46 10.73 -21.55 4.50
N LYS A 47 10.46 -22.59 5.29
CA LYS A 47 10.90 -22.67 6.69
C LYS A 47 12.43 -22.65 6.82
N ALA A 48 13.13 -23.41 5.98
CA ALA A 48 14.59 -23.44 5.99
C ALA A 48 15.19 -22.08 5.60
N GLU A 49 14.66 -21.46 4.55
CA GLU A 49 15.10 -20.16 4.03
C GLU A 49 14.87 -19.04 5.06
N MET A 50 13.65 -18.94 5.62
CA MET A 50 13.34 -17.96 6.65
C MET A 50 14.19 -18.17 7.92
N SER A 51 14.42 -19.43 8.33
CA SER A 51 15.26 -19.73 9.49
C SER A 51 16.71 -19.30 9.26
N ALA A 52 17.26 -19.53 8.06
CA ALA A 52 18.59 -19.09 7.69
C ALA A 52 18.70 -17.56 7.69
N TRP A 53 17.72 -16.87 7.08
CA TRP A 53 17.65 -15.42 7.06
C TRP A 53 17.51 -14.80 8.46
N MET A 54 16.67 -15.37 9.32
CA MET A 54 16.51 -14.94 10.72
C MET A 54 17.81 -15.10 11.50
N LYS A 55 18.53 -16.21 11.30
CA LYS A 55 19.83 -16.45 11.92
C LYS A 55 20.86 -15.41 11.46
N ALA A 56 20.94 -15.13 10.16
CA ALA A 56 21.83 -14.12 9.61
C ALA A 56 21.50 -12.70 10.11
N SER A 57 20.22 -12.42 10.35
CA SER A 57 19.74 -11.12 10.85
C SER A 57 19.74 -10.99 12.37
N GLY A 58 20.23 -12.01 13.11
CA GLY A 58 20.26 -12.00 14.57
C GLY A 58 18.90 -12.08 15.28
N GLN A 59 17.83 -12.50 14.59
CA GLN A 59 16.46 -12.51 15.12
C GLN A 59 16.09 -13.78 15.92
N GLY A 60 17.05 -14.67 16.16
CA GLY A 60 16.84 -15.90 16.92
C GLY A 60 16.02 -16.96 16.16
N LYS A 61 15.52 -17.96 16.90
CA LYS A 61 14.70 -19.06 16.35
C LYS A 61 13.22 -18.74 16.56
N LEU A 62 12.40 -18.97 15.53
CA LEU A 62 10.95 -18.88 15.62
C LEU A 62 10.35 -20.25 15.90
N ASP A 63 9.73 -20.42 17.05
CA ASP A 63 8.90 -21.60 17.32
C ASP A 63 7.45 -21.29 16.91
N ALA A 64 7.05 -21.85 15.77
CA ALA A 64 5.77 -21.57 15.15
C ALA A 64 5.08 -22.86 14.69
N SER A 65 3.75 -22.84 14.68
CA SER A 65 2.92 -23.99 14.33
C SER A 65 3.05 -24.38 12.85
N PRO A 66 2.69 -25.62 12.48
CA PRO A 66 2.61 -26.02 11.06
C PRO A 66 1.69 -25.12 10.23
N GLU A 67 0.55 -24.70 10.80
CA GLU A 67 -0.38 -23.77 10.13
C GLU A 67 0.26 -22.42 9.79
N PHE A 68 1.11 -21.89 10.69
CA PHE A 68 1.88 -20.69 10.41
C PHE A 68 2.78 -20.89 9.19
N TRP A 69 3.56 -21.99 9.17
CA TRP A 69 4.50 -22.26 8.08
C TRP A 69 3.80 -22.48 6.74
N ARG A 70 2.67 -23.20 6.73
CA ARG A 70 1.88 -23.43 5.52
C ARG A 70 1.33 -22.13 4.94
N THR A 71 0.71 -21.32 5.79
CA THR A 71 0.16 -20.01 5.38
C THR A 71 1.28 -19.08 4.91
N LEU A 72 2.41 -19.06 5.62
CA LEU A 72 3.55 -18.24 5.22
C LEU A 72 4.16 -18.69 3.89
N ALA A 73 4.19 -19.99 3.61
CA ALA A 73 4.68 -20.52 2.35
C ALA A 73 3.82 -20.04 1.16
N GLN A 74 2.50 -20.09 1.30
CA GLN A 74 1.57 -19.52 0.32
C GLN A 74 1.76 -18.01 0.14
N ALA A 75 1.83 -17.26 1.25
CA ALA A 75 2.05 -15.82 1.22
C ALA A 75 3.39 -15.45 0.56
N THR A 76 4.45 -16.24 0.82
CA THR A 76 5.78 -16.06 0.21
C THR A 76 5.73 -16.28 -1.30
N SER A 77 5.06 -17.34 -1.76
CA SER A 77 4.87 -17.60 -3.20
C SER A 77 4.14 -16.46 -3.89
N ALA A 78 2.99 -16.02 -3.36
CA ALA A 78 2.25 -14.88 -3.91
C ALA A 78 3.09 -13.60 -3.91
N THR A 79 3.87 -13.37 -2.83
CA THR A 79 4.73 -12.19 -2.72
C THR A 79 5.84 -12.20 -3.76
N ARG A 80 6.46 -13.35 -4.05
CA ARG A 80 7.50 -13.45 -5.08
C ARG A 80 6.97 -13.13 -6.47
N GLU A 81 5.79 -13.62 -6.80
CA GLU A 81 5.13 -13.34 -8.08
C GLU A 81 4.78 -11.84 -8.21
N LEU A 82 4.19 -11.26 -7.15
CA LEU A 82 3.91 -9.82 -7.12
C LEU A 82 5.19 -8.99 -7.09
N ALA A 83 6.25 -9.45 -6.43
CA ALA A 83 7.54 -8.78 -6.39
C ALA A 83 8.17 -8.69 -7.78
N ALA A 84 7.99 -9.69 -8.64
CA ALA A 84 8.43 -9.60 -10.04
C ALA A 84 7.65 -8.51 -10.81
N SER A 85 6.34 -8.41 -10.59
CA SER A 85 5.50 -7.36 -11.21
C SER A 85 5.88 -5.96 -10.73
N VAL A 86 6.11 -5.82 -9.43
CA VAL A 86 6.56 -4.58 -8.80
C VAL A 86 7.99 -4.25 -9.26
N GLY A 87 8.88 -5.24 -9.34
CA GLY A 87 10.26 -5.10 -9.84
C GLY A 87 10.38 -4.64 -11.29
N ALA A 88 9.33 -4.82 -12.10
CA ALA A 88 9.26 -4.29 -13.46
C ALA A 88 8.91 -2.79 -13.53
N HIS A 89 8.72 -2.12 -12.39
CA HIS A 89 8.43 -0.69 -12.36
C HIS A 89 9.60 0.13 -12.93
N GLY A 90 9.34 0.95 -13.96
CA GLY A 90 10.37 1.68 -14.69
C GLY A 90 11.26 2.59 -13.83
N GLY A 91 10.74 3.09 -12.70
CA GLY A 91 11.51 3.87 -11.73
C GLY A 91 12.66 3.10 -11.04
N LEU A 92 12.68 1.78 -11.10
CA LEU A 92 13.81 0.98 -10.61
C LEU A 92 14.99 0.97 -11.59
N ALA A 93 14.72 1.07 -12.90
CA ALA A 93 15.76 1.12 -13.93
C ALA A 93 16.48 2.48 -13.98
N GLN A 94 15.81 3.55 -13.50
CA GLN A 94 16.36 4.89 -13.41
C GLN A 94 16.19 5.41 -11.97
N PRO A 95 17.15 5.15 -11.08
CA PRO A 95 17.07 5.49 -9.66
C PRO A 95 17.27 7.00 -9.43
N SER A 96 16.44 7.83 -10.05
CA SER A 96 16.23 9.19 -9.56
C SER A 96 15.33 9.10 -8.33
N GLU A 97 15.75 9.73 -7.24
CA GLU A 97 15.07 9.66 -5.94
C GLU A 97 13.63 10.18 -5.99
N ALA A 98 13.32 11.02 -6.99
CA ALA A 98 11.99 11.56 -7.25
C ALA A 98 11.04 10.60 -8.00
N ALA A 99 11.55 9.54 -8.65
CA ALA A 99 10.74 8.72 -9.57
C ALA A 99 10.15 7.45 -8.93
N LEU A 100 10.70 6.94 -7.83
CA LEU A 100 10.22 5.69 -7.24
C LEU A 100 9.15 5.95 -6.16
N PRO A 101 7.89 5.56 -6.36
CA PRO A 101 6.85 5.74 -5.35
C PRO A 101 7.14 4.89 -4.10
N LYS A 102 6.56 5.27 -2.96
CA LYS A 102 6.55 4.41 -1.78
C LYS A 102 5.78 3.13 -2.07
N LEU A 103 6.32 2.00 -1.63
CA LEU A 103 5.67 0.69 -1.69
C LEU A 103 5.07 0.34 -0.33
N GLN A 104 3.75 0.24 -0.26
CA GLN A 104 3.05 -0.21 0.93
C GLN A 104 2.85 -1.73 0.87
N LEU A 105 3.57 -2.47 1.72
CA LEU A 105 3.33 -3.89 1.95
C LEU A 105 2.27 -4.04 3.05
N ILE A 106 1.06 -4.43 2.67
CA ILE A 106 -0.06 -4.59 3.60
C ILE A 106 -0.41 -6.07 3.70
N ALA A 107 -0.10 -6.68 4.85
CA ALA A 107 -0.33 -8.09 5.09
C ALA A 107 -1.48 -8.31 6.08
N LEU A 108 -2.62 -8.78 5.56
CA LEU A 108 -3.77 -9.23 6.33
C LEU A 108 -3.50 -10.66 6.80
N LEU A 109 -2.68 -10.76 7.85
CA LEU A 109 -2.27 -12.03 8.45
C LEU A 109 -3.35 -12.56 9.40
N PRO A 110 -3.46 -13.89 9.58
CA PRO A 110 -4.48 -14.50 10.43
C PRO A 110 -4.54 -13.88 11.84
N ALA A 111 -5.75 -13.68 12.35
CA ALA A 111 -6.00 -12.91 13.57
C ALA A 111 -5.44 -13.60 14.83
N GLU A 112 -5.38 -14.93 14.82
CA GLU A 112 -4.86 -15.77 15.89
C GLU A 112 -3.33 -15.70 16.02
N TRP A 113 -2.63 -15.13 15.03
CA TRP A 113 -1.17 -15.02 15.10
C TRP A 113 -0.71 -14.07 16.21
N LYS A 114 0.24 -14.55 17.03
CA LYS A 114 0.85 -13.76 18.10
C LYS A 114 1.72 -12.63 17.53
N GLY A 115 1.94 -11.57 18.32
CA GLY A 115 2.73 -10.40 17.90
C GLY A 115 4.08 -10.75 17.24
N PRO A 116 4.92 -11.61 17.88
CA PRO A 116 6.20 -12.03 17.31
C PRO A 116 6.07 -12.76 15.97
N TRP A 117 5.07 -13.63 15.80
CA TRP A 117 4.84 -14.37 14.55
C TRP A 117 4.45 -13.42 13.42
N ARG A 118 3.59 -12.43 13.71
CA ARG A 118 3.15 -11.45 12.71
C ARG A 118 4.28 -10.50 12.31
N ASP A 119 5.10 -10.06 13.26
CA ASP A 119 6.26 -9.21 12.96
C ASP A 119 7.29 -9.99 12.14
N ALA A 120 7.59 -11.25 12.51
CA ALA A 120 8.51 -12.11 11.77
C ALA A 120 8.02 -12.36 10.33
N ALA A 121 6.74 -12.72 10.16
CA ALA A 121 6.13 -12.88 8.84
C ALA A 121 6.16 -11.59 8.03
N GLY A 122 5.81 -10.45 8.64
CA GLY A 122 5.86 -9.15 7.96
C GLY A 122 7.27 -8.78 7.49
N ARG A 123 8.29 -8.95 8.33
CA ARG A 123 9.70 -8.69 7.96
C ARG A 123 10.16 -9.66 6.86
N TRP A 124 9.75 -10.91 6.93
CA TRP A 124 10.06 -11.92 5.91
C TRP A 124 9.49 -11.54 4.54
N LEU A 125 8.21 -11.15 4.48
CA LEU A 125 7.56 -10.73 3.23
C LEU A 125 8.19 -9.43 2.69
N GLN A 126 8.57 -8.49 3.55
CA GLN A 126 9.35 -7.30 3.16
C GLN A 126 10.70 -7.69 2.57
N HIS A 127 11.40 -8.67 3.17
CA HIS A 127 12.67 -9.16 2.64
C HIS A 127 12.51 -9.74 1.23
N GLN A 128 11.41 -10.42 0.91
CA GLN A 128 11.16 -10.92 -0.45
C GLN A 128 11.08 -9.78 -1.48
N LEU A 129 10.47 -8.64 -1.12
CA LEU A 129 10.42 -7.45 -1.99
C LEU A 129 11.80 -6.80 -2.16
N VAL A 130 12.60 -6.74 -1.08
CA VAL A 130 13.97 -6.25 -1.13
C VAL A 130 14.84 -7.14 -2.01
N SER A 131 14.69 -8.46 -1.90
CA SER A 131 15.40 -9.42 -2.74
C SER A 131 15.02 -9.33 -4.23
N ALA A 132 13.85 -8.76 -4.54
CA ALA A 132 13.44 -8.43 -5.91
C ALA A 132 13.95 -7.06 -6.39
N GLY A 133 14.75 -6.36 -5.59
CA GLY A 133 15.39 -5.09 -5.94
C GLY A 133 14.70 -3.83 -5.42
N TRP A 134 13.60 -3.94 -4.67
CA TRP A 134 12.95 -2.75 -4.11
C TRP A 134 13.73 -2.18 -2.91
N PRO A 135 14.06 -0.87 -2.86
CA PRO A 135 14.83 -0.29 -1.76
C PRO A 135 14.08 -0.37 -0.43
N LEU A 136 14.77 -0.78 0.64
CA LEU A 136 14.15 -1.05 1.94
C LEU A 136 13.47 0.20 2.53
N GLU A 137 14.11 1.35 2.42
CA GLU A 137 13.64 2.66 2.88
C GLU A 137 12.39 3.16 2.13
N ARG A 138 12.09 2.56 0.98
CA ARG A 138 10.88 2.85 0.19
C ARG A 138 9.76 1.85 0.47
N ILE A 139 9.95 0.87 1.37
CA ILE A 139 8.92 -0.09 1.74
C ILE A 139 8.32 0.26 3.11
N GLU A 140 7.06 0.66 3.10
CA GLU A 140 6.25 0.81 4.32
C GLU A 140 5.51 -0.50 4.60
N ARG A 141 5.86 -1.14 5.73
CA ARG A 141 5.22 -2.40 6.16
C ARG A 141 4.03 -2.14 7.08
N ASN A 142 2.89 -2.70 6.73
CA ASN A 142 1.69 -2.69 7.55
C ASN A 142 1.16 -4.12 7.74
N ALA A 143 1.42 -4.69 8.91
CA ALA A 143 0.82 -5.94 9.33
C ALA A 143 0.20 -5.70 10.70
N ARG A 144 -0.90 -4.94 10.79
CA ARG A 144 -1.60 -4.74 12.08
C ARG A 144 -2.64 -5.84 12.28
N ARG A 145 -2.99 -6.13 13.53
CA ARG A 145 -4.07 -7.07 13.84
C ARG A 145 -5.43 -6.48 13.44
N ASN A 146 -6.40 -7.36 13.19
CA ASN A 146 -7.79 -7.03 12.94
C ASN A 146 -7.99 -6.04 11.77
N GLN A 147 -7.09 -6.09 10.78
CA GLN A 147 -7.27 -5.32 9.56
C GLN A 147 -8.26 -6.05 8.65
N HIS A 148 -9.19 -5.27 8.09
CA HIS A 148 -10.15 -5.75 7.10
C HIS A 148 -9.78 -5.22 5.71
N PRO A 149 -9.87 -6.02 4.64
CA PRO A 149 -9.55 -5.59 3.28
C PRO A 149 -10.24 -4.29 2.86
N THR A 150 -11.56 -4.18 3.09
CA THR A 150 -12.35 -3.00 2.74
C THR A 150 -11.87 -1.72 3.41
N GLN A 151 -11.47 -1.79 4.69
CA GLN A 151 -10.96 -0.62 5.42
C GLN A 151 -9.62 -0.16 4.87
N VAL A 152 -8.75 -1.11 4.54
CA VAL A 152 -7.44 -0.83 3.92
C VAL A 152 -7.62 -0.19 2.56
N LEU A 153 -8.46 -0.76 1.70
CA LEU A 153 -8.70 -0.22 0.36
C LEU A 153 -9.39 1.16 0.41
N THR A 154 -10.29 1.36 1.37
CA THR A 154 -10.88 2.68 1.62
C THR A 154 -9.80 3.69 2.02
N ALA A 155 -8.86 3.33 2.89
CA ALA A 155 -7.76 4.22 3.27
C ALA A 155 -6.86 4.54 2.07
N LEU A 156 -6.50 3.53 1.26
CA LEU A 156 -5.71 3.71 0.04
C LEU A 156 -6.41 4.63 -0.97
N LYS A 157 -7.72 4.47 -1.17
CA LYS A 157 -8.52 5.30 -2.09
C LYS A 157 -8.56 6.78 -1.69
N HIS A 158 -8.41 7.05 -0.40
CA HIS A 158 -8.37 8.42 0.14
C HIS A 158 -6.94 8.94 0.34
N SER A 159 -5.91 8.18 -0.04
CA SER A 159 -4.53 8.65 -0.03
C SER A 159 -4.35 9.79 -1.02
N THR A 160 -3.67 10.85 -0.59
CA THR A 160 -3.27 11.97 -1.45
C THR A 160 -1.88 11.79 -2.04
N GLU A 161 -1.10 10.81 -1.55
CA GLU A 161 0.24 10.50 -2.05
C GLU A 161 0.18 9.35 -3.06
N PRO A 162 0.88 9.45 -4.20
CA PRO A 162 1.03 8.34 -5.12
C PRO A 162 1.82 7.23 -4.45
N CYS A 163 1.21 6.06 -4.32
CA CYS A 163 1.85 4.89 -3.74
C CYS A 163 1.56 3.65 -4.59
N LEU A 164 2.47 2.70 -4.51
CA LEU A 164 2.26 1.34 -4.98
C LEU A 164 1.91 0.49 -3.76
N ALA A 165 0.89 -0.37 -3.86
CA ALA A 165 0.46 -1.20 -2.74
C ALA A 165 0.49 -2.68 -3.12
N VAL A 166 1.03 -3.50 -2.23
CA VAL A 166 0.96 -4.97 -2.27
C VAL A 166 0.08 -5.39 -1.10
N LEU A 167 -1.17 -5.75 -1.39
CA LEU A 167 -2.13 -6.26 -0.41
C LEU A 167 -2.13 -7.80 -0.43
N LEU A 168 -1.72 -8.41 0.67
CA LEU A 168 -1.67 -9.86 0.84
C LEU A 168 -2.70 -10.28 1.87
N ALA A 169 -3.73 -11.00 1.44
CA ALA A 169 -4.71 -11.59 2.33
C ALA A 169 -4.41 -13.08 2.56
N CYS A 170 -4.31 -13.49 3.82
CA CYS A 170 -3.86 -14.83 4.20
C CYS A 170 -4.95 -15.59 4.96
N GLY A 171 -4.90 -16.93 4.89
CA GLY A 171 -5.84 -17.80 5.60
C GLY A 171 -7.29 -17.51 5.23
N ALA A 172 -8.17 -17.41 6.24
CA ALA A 172 -9.60 -17.15 6.04
C ALA A 172 -9.91 -15.81 5.35
N GLN A 173 -8.98 -14.85 5.36
CA GLN A 173 -9.18 -13.55 4.72
C GLN A 173 -8.84 -13.55 3.23
N ALA A 174 -8.26 -14.62 2.68
CA ALA A 174 -7.77 -14.66 1.31
C ALA A 174 -8.89 -14.36 0.28
N ASP A 175 -10.05 -15.02 0.43
CA ASP A 175 -11.16 -14.88 -0.51
C ASP A 175 -11.83 -13.50 -0.43
N GLU A 176 -12.06 -12.99 0.79
CA GLU A 176 -12.59 -11.64 1.02
C GLU A 176 -11.64 -10.56 0.51
N GLY A 177 -10.33 -10.74 0.71
CA GLY A 177 -9.30 -9.82 0.23
C GLY A 177 -9.26 -9.75 -1.29
N ALA A 178 -9.30 -10.90 -1.96
CA ALA A 178 -9.35 -10.95 -3.43
C ALA A 178 -10.64 -10.32 -3.98
N ALA A 179 -11.79 -10.61 -3.36
CA ALA A 179 -13.07 -9.98 -3.69
C ALA A 179 -13.02 -8.45 -3.52
N ALA A 180 -12.41 -7.95 -2.43
CA ALA A 180 -12.29 -6.52 -2.19
C ALA A 180 -11.38 -5.82 -3.19
N LEU A 181 -10.27 -6.45 -3.60
CA LEU A 181 -9.39 -5.91 -4.63
C LEU A 181 -10.11 -5.76 -5.97
N LEU A 182 -10.93 -6.75 -6.36
CA LEU A 182 -11.72 -6.70 -7.59
C LEU A 182 -12.72 -5.54 -7.62
N LEU A 183 -13.23 -5.12 -6.46
CA LEU A 183 -14.20 -4.04 -6.33
C LEU A 183 -13.59 -2.68 -6.03
N ALA A 184 -12.30 -2.61 -5.73
CA ALA A 184 -11.64 -1.38 -5.35
C ALA A 184 -11.62 -0.34 -6.49
N ASP A 185 -11.55 -0.83 -7.73
CA ASP A 185 -11.61 -0.03 -8.95
C ASP A 185 -12.97 -0.24 -9.63
N SER A 186 -13.79 0.82 -9.68
CA SER A 186 -15.11 0.77 -10.29
C SER A 186 -15.08 0.53 -11.80
N GLU A 187 -14.03 0.97 -12.50
CA GLU A 187 -13.87 0.71 -13.93
C GLU A 187 -13.55 -0.77 -14.17
N GLN A 188 -12.68 -1.37 -13.33
CA GLN A 188 -12.38 -2.80 -13.40
C GLN A 188 -13.56 -3.66 -12.96
N ALA A 189 -14.28 -3.25 -11.92
CA ALA A 189 -15.48 -3.94 -11.46
C ALA A 189 -16.56 -3.98 -12.54
N ALA A 190 -16.71 -2.90 -13.33
CA ALA A 190 -17.65 -2.86 -14.46
C ALA A 190 -17.31 -3.89 -15.55
N LEU A 191 -16.06 -4.33 -15.68
CA LEU A 191 -15.64 -5.35 -16.67
C LEU A 191 -16.11 -6.75 -16.31
N LEU A 192 -16.41 -7.02 -15.04
CA LEU A 192 -16.90 -8.32 -14.61
C LEU A 192 -18.31 -8.58 -15.16
N GLY A 193 -19.06 -7.52 -15.47
CA GLY A 193 -20.43 -7.60 -15.98
C GLY A 193 -21.48 -7.84 -14.88
N PRO A 194 -22.78 -7.93 -15.24
CA PRO A 194 -23.86 -8.17 -14.29
C PRO A 194 -23.93 -9.65 -13.93
N GLY A 195 -23.02 -10.13 -13.06
CA GLY A 195 -23.01 -11.49 -12.54
C GLY A 195 -23.48 -11.55 -11.09
N PRO A 196 -24.07 -12.67 -10.62
CA PRO A 196 -24.24 -12.89 -9.20
C PRO A 196 -22.85 -13.18 -8.61
N TYR A 197 -22.33 -12.22 -7.86
CA TYR A 197 -21.07 -12.37 -7.16
C TYR A 197 -21.30 -12.25 -5.64
N PRO A 198 -21.81 -13.29 -4.98
CA PRO A 198 -22.22 -13.20 -3.57
C PRO A 198 -21.12 -12.70 -2.63
N LEU A 199 -19.85 -13.06 -2.87
CA LEU A 199 -18.72 -12.48 -2.12
C LEU A 199 -18.49 -11.01 -2.42
N LEU A 200 -18.56 -10.62 -3.69
CA LEU A 200 -18.46 -9.21 -4.06
C LEU A 200 -19.61 -8.44 -3.42
N GLN A 201 -20.79 -9.03 -3.27
CA GLN A 201 -21.91 -8.41 -2.57
C GLN A 201 -21.62 -8.19 -1.07
N SER A 202 -21.16 -9.20 -0.34
CA SER A 202 -20.79 -9.04 1.09
C SER A 202 -19.71 -7.97 1.29
N VAL A 203 -18.72 -7.94 0.39
CA VAL A 203 -17.63 -6.96 0.40
C VAL A 203 -18.11 -5.56 -0.02
N ALA A 204 -18.95 -5.46 -1.06
CA ALA A 204 -19.54 -4.20 -1.53
C ALA A 204 -20.47 -3.58 -0.49
N GLU A 205 -21.18 -4.40 0.28
CA GLU A 205 -22.02 -3.97 1.39
C GLU A 205 -21.19 -3.60 2.64
N GLY A 206 -19.87 -3.83 2.62
CA GLY A 206 -18.96 -3.45 3.70
C GLY A 206 -19.21 -4.20 5.01
N ARG A 207 -19.82 -5.39 4.96
CA ARG A 207 -20.08 -6.18 6.18
C ARG A 207 -18.75 -6.65 6.77
N ALA A 208 -18.54 -6.37 8.05
CA ALA A 208 -17.34 -6.80 8.78
C ALA A 208 -17.48 -8.21 9.38
N ASP A 209 -18.72 -8.71 9.50
CA ASP A 209 -19.00 -10.03 10.04
C ASP A 209 -19.17 -11.05 8.91
N PRO A 210 -18.41 -12.15 8.90
CA PRO A 210 -18.58 -13.21 7.93
C PRO A 210 -19.97 -13.84 8.14
N ALA A 211 -20.85 -13.72 7.14
CA ALA A 211 -22.15 -14.37 7.19
C ALA A 211 -21.94 -15.89 7.34
N PRO A 212 -22.55 -16.56 8.33
CA PRO A 212 -22.14 -17.89 8.76
C PRO A 212 -22.30 -19.03 7.72
N HIS A 213 -22.81 -18.79 6.51
CA HIS A 213 -23.16 -19.85 5.57
C HIS A 213 -22.91 -19.56 4.09
N THR A 214 -22.08 -18.57 3.73
CA THR A 214 -21.71 -18.41 2.31
C THR A 214 -20.50 -19.32 2.06
N PRO A 215 -20.63 -20.45 1.33
CA PRO A 215 -19.45 -21.22 0.94
C PRO A 215 -18.53 -20.29 0.18
N ALA A 216 -17.28 -20.19 0.64
CA ALA A 216 -16.29 -19.39 -0.05
C ALA A 216 -16.23 -19.87 -1.52
N PRO A 217 -16.50 -19.03 -2.54
CA PRO A 217 -16.22 -19.38 -3.91
C PRO A 217 -14.78 -19.86 -3.96
N GLY A 218 -14.57 -21.08 -4.43
CA GLY A 218 -13.25 -21.66 -4.47
C GLY A 218 -12.28 -20.69 -5.15
N CYS A 219 -11.06 -20.58 -4.64
CA CYS A 219 -10.08 -19.57 -5.06
C CYS A 219 -9.85 -19.53 -6.59
N ALA A 220 -10.16 -20.61 -7.31
CA ALA A 220 -10.14 -20.67 -8.77
C ALA A 220 -11.05 -19.61 -9.46
N LEU A 221 -12.24 -19.34 -8.93
CA LEU A 221 -13.13 -18.32 -9.47
C LEU A 221 -12.53 -16.93 -9.28
N LEU A 222 -12.04 -16.63 -8.07
CA LEU A 222 -11.42 -15.34 -7.77
C LEU A 222 -10.15 -15.09 -8.60
N ARG A 223 -9.34 -16.13 -8.84
CA ARG A 223 -8.22 -16.07 -9.79
C ARG A 223 -8.69 -15.69 -11.19
N THR A 224 -9.74 -16.35 -11.68
CA THR A 224 -10.29 -16.10 -13.02
C THR A 224 -10.80 -14.67 -13.15
N LEU A 225 -11.56 -14.19 -12.16
CA LEU A 225 -12.07 -12.81 -12.13
C LEU A 225 -10.91 -11.79 -12.03
N ALA A 226 -9.88 -12.07 -11.24
CA ALA A 226 -8.70 -11.22 -11.14
C ALA A 226 -7.96 -11.12 -12.47
N GLN A 227 -7.74 -12.26 -13.15
CA GLN A 227 -7.12 -12.29 -14.47
C GLN A 227 -7.96 -11.54 -15.52
N GLN A 228 -9.29 -11.59 -15.44
CA GLN A 228 -10.18 -10.83 -16.32
C GLN A 228 -10.14 -9.32 -16.04
N ALA A 229 -10.03 -8.92 -14.77
CA ALA A 229 -9.98 -7.52 -14.35
C ALA A 229 -8.63 -6.84 -14.65
N ILE A 230 -7.53 -7.62 -14.70
CA ILE A 230 -6.21 -7.13 -15.09
C ILE A 230 -6.18 -6.95 -16.62
N LYS A 231 -6.64 -5.78 -17.07
CA LYS A 231 -6.25 -5.29 -18.40
C LYS A 231 -4.77 -4.96 -18.39
N PRO A 232 -3.99 -5.29 -19.44
CA PRO A 232 -2.64 -4.75 -19.58
C PRO A 232 -2.75 -3.23 -19.51
N LEU A 233 -2.00 -2.60 -18.60
CA LEU A 233 -1.96 -1.14 -18.54
C LEU A 233 -1.60 -0.63 -19.94
N PRO A 234 -2.32 0.36 -20.49
CA PRO A 234 -1.79 1.09 -21.63
C PRO A 234 -0.43 1.64 -21.21
N VAL A 235 0.62 1.07 -21.79
CA VAL A 235 2.01 1.50 -21.58
C VAL A 235 2.06 2.98 -21.95
N ALA A 236 2.52 3.79 -21.00
CA ALA A 236 2.54 5.25 -21.05
C ALA A 236 1.19 5.95 -20.79
N VAL A 237 0.79 6.01 -19.52
CA VAL A 237 0.46 7.34 -19.00
C VAL A 237 1.78 7.88 -18.45
N PRO A 238 2.44 8.86 -19.10
CA PRO A 238 3.46 9.61 -18.41
C PRO A 238 2.77 10.14 -17.16
N MET A 239 3.19 9.72 -15.97
CA MET A 239 2.94 10.50 -14.77
C MET A 239 3.59 11.84 -15.09
N ALA A 240 2.80 12.76 -15.63
CA ALA A 240 3.25 14.10 -15.94
C ALA A 240 3.87 14.59 -14.65
N ALA A 241 5.18 14.85 -14.70
CA ALA A 241 5.89 15.57 -13.68
C ALA A 241 5.04 16.81 -13.41
N THR A 242 4.29 16.80 -12.31
CA THR A 242 3.52 17.95 -11.88
C THR A 242 4.54 19.07 -11.75
N ALA A 243 4.38 20.06 -12.62
CA ALA A 243 5.29 21.15 -12.87
C ALA A 243 5.85 21.72 -11.55
N ALA A 244 7.07 21.31 -11.22
CA ALA A 244 7.92 22.03 -10.28
C ALA A 244 8.66 23.18 -11.00
N ASP A 245 8.39 23.41 -12.28
CA ASP A 245 9.06 24.41 -13.12
C ASP A 245 8.22 25.68 -13.31
N ALA A 246 7.51 26.09 -12.25
CA ALA A 246 6.79 27.36 -12.18
C ALA A 246 7.35 28.28 -11.08
N LEU A 247 8.68 28.27 -10.91
CA LEU A 247 9.42 29.35 -10.24
C LEU A 247 10.64 29.75 -11.09
N HIS A 248 10.38 30.15 -12.34
CA HIS A 248 11.30 30.96 -13.12
C HIS A 248 10.70 32.37 -13.28
N LEU A 249 10.90 33.18 -12.22
CA LEU A 249 10.76 34.63 -12.12
C LEU A 249 11.65 34.95 -10.91
N ASP A 250 12.74 35.70 -10.97
CA ASP A 250 13.02 36.91 -11.74
C ASP A 250 14.53 37.18 -11.53
N GLN A 251 15.39 36.85 -12.51
CA GLN A 251 16.80 37.26 -12.47
C GLN A 251 16.92 38.63 -13.15
N ALA A 252 16.86 39.68 -12.33
CA ALA A 252 17.19 41.04 -12.74
C ALA A 252 18.61 41.11 -13.34
N PRO A 253 18.84 41.85 -14.43
CA PRO A 253 20.15 41.99 -15.02
C PRO A 253 21.07 42.80 -14.09
N ALA A 254 22.10 42.15 -13.55
CA ALA A 254 23.20 42.84 -12.90
C ALA A 254 23.97 43.66 -13.94
N ALA A 255 23.98 44.97 -13.75
CA ALA A 255 24.72 45.93 -14.55
C ALA A 255 26.22 45.58 -14.59
N GLN A 256 26.78 45.54 -15.81
CA GLN A 256 28.22 45.44 -16.05
C GLN A 256 28.91 46.73 -15.59
N PRO A 257 29.99 46.66 -14.77
CA PRO A 257 30.87 47.80 -14.60
C PRO A 257 31.76 47.97 -15.84
N LEU A 258 31.63 49.12 -16.49
CA LEU A 258 32.55 49.62 -17.52
C LEU A 258 33.98 49.66 -16.96
N HIS A 259 34.87 48.88 -17.58
CA HIS A 259 36.31 49.06 -17.48
C HIS A 259 36.69 50.43 -18.06
N ALA A 260 37.00 51.40 -17.20
CA ALA A 260 37.77 52.58 -17.59
C ALA A 260 39.25 52.21 -17.59
N ALA A 261 39.81 52.14 -18.79
CA ALA A 261 41.24 52.21 -19.03
C ALA A 261 41.76 53.58 -18.57
N SER A 262 42.83 53.60 -17.79
CA SER A 262 43.71 54.77 -17.70
C SER A 262 45.14 54.27 -17.84
N GLN A 263 45.72 54.56 -19.00
CA GLN A 263 47.16 54.58 -19.23
C GLN A 263 47.72 55.91 -18.69
N ALA A 264 48.80 55.83 -17.93
CA ALA A 264 49.95 56.74 -17.95
C ALA A 264 51.09 56.06 -17.19
#